data_AF-A0A484Z7P3-F1
#
_entry.id   AF-A0A484Z7P3-F1
#
_cell.length_a   1.000
_cell.length_b   1.000
_cell.length_c   1.000
_cell.angle_alpha   90.00
_cell.angle_beta   90.00
_cell.angle_gamma   90.00
#
_symmetry.space_group_name_H-M   'P 1'
#
loop_
_entity.id
_entity.type
_entity.pdbx_description
1 polymer ?
#
loop_
_entity_poly.entity_id
_entity_poly.type
_entity_poly.pdbx_seq_one_letter_code
_entity_poly.pdbx_strand_id
1 'polypeptide(L)' 'MMPQVVVDLGSGGTGRLSKLLTGECDVLAWPAASQLTILRDDPRLRLTLRPGMNIAYLAFNTDKPPLNNPAIRHALRAGH' A
#
# COMPACT_ATOMS: atom_id res chain seq x y z
N MET A 1 1.28 -30.52 -2.03
CA MET A 1 0.01 -29.76 -1.92
C MET A 1 0.05 -28.94 -0.64
N MET A 2 -0.42 -27.69 -0.66
CA MET A 2 -0.66 -26.90 0.56
C MET A 2 -2.08 -27.24 1.06
N PRO A 3 -2.22 -28.01 2.15
CA PRO A 3 -3.53 -28.48 2.62
C PRO A 3 -4.35 -27.36 3.28
N GLN A 4 -3.70 -26.27 3.70
CA GLN A 4 -4.33 -25.17 4.41
C GLN A 4 -3.66 -23.84 4.02
N VAL A 5 -4.47 -22.79 3.96
CA VAL A 5 -4.02 -21.40 3.80
C VAL A 5 -4.71 -20.59 4.89
N VAL A 6 -3.95 -19.77 5.61
CA VAL A 6 -4.45 -18.87 6.64
C VAL A 6 -4.23 -17.43 6.16
N VAL A 7 -5.28 -16.61 6.20
CA VAL A 7 -5.21 -15.19 5.86
C VAL A 7 -5.29 -14.40 7.16
N ASP A 8 -4.16 -13.84 7.57
CA ASP A 8 -4.10 -12.94 8.72
C ASP A 8 -4.54 -11.53 8.30
N LEU A 9 -5.69 -11.09 8.83
CA LEU A 9 -6.26 -9.75 8.63
C LEU A 9 -5.86 -8.77 9.75
N GLY A 10 -5.04 -9.22 10.71
CA GLY A 10 -4.71 -8.48 11.91
C GLY A 10 -4.04 -7.13 11.64
N SER A 11 -4.64 -6.06 12.15
CA SER A 11 -4.12 -4.68 12.12
C SER A 11 -3.31 -4.30 13.37
N GLY A 12 -3.10 -5.24 14.30
CA GLY A 12 -2.61 -4.94 15.65
C GLY A 12 -1.18 -5.37 15.99
N GLY A 13 -0.53 -4.56 16.82
CA GLY A 13 0.60 -4.90 17.72
C GLY A 13 1.96 -5.06 17.06
N THR A 14 2.21 -6.20 16.43
CA THR A 14 3.41 -6.49 15.66
C THR A 14 3.16 -6.09 14.22
N GLY A 15 3.93 -5.11 13.72
CA GLY A 15 3.79 -4.66 12.33
C GLY A 15 3.91 -5.84 11.36
N ARG A 16 3.14 -5.82 10.26
CA ARG A 16 3.09 -6.93 9.27
C ARG A 16 4.47 -7.37 8.77
N LEU A 17 5.44 -6.44 8.72
CA LEU A 17 6.84 -6.75 8.41
C LEU A 17 7.50 -7.63 9.48
N SER A 18 7.29 -7.36 10.76
CA SER A 18 7.85 -8.16 11.85
C SER A 18 7.39 -9.62 11.74
N LYS A 19 6.10 -9.86 11.45
CA LYS A 19 5.55 -11.21 11.24
C LYS A 19 6.24 -11.97 10.11
N LEU A 20 6.60 -11.28 9.03
CA LEU A 20 7.40 -11.88 7.94
C LEU A 20 8.82 -12.22 8.43
N LEU A 21 9.46 -11.31 9.17
CA LEU A 21 10.85 -11.48 9.63
C LEU A 21 10.98 -12.52 10.76
N THR A 22 9.95 -12.69 11.60
CA THR A 22 9.88 -13.70 12.67
C THR A 22 9.41 -15.07 12.17
N GLY A 23 8.93 -15.17 10.93
CA GLY A 23 8.42 -16.41 10.34
C GLY A 23 6.98 -16.75 10.75
N GLU A 24 6.24 -15.81 11.35
CA GLU A 24 4.81 -15.95 11.61
C GLU A 24 3.97 -15.88 10.32
N CYS A 25 4.51 -15.29 9.25
CA CYS A 25 3.87 -15.22 7.93
C CYS A 25 4.88 -15.53 6.82
N ASP A 26 4.45 -16.31 5.83
CA ASP A 26 5.28 -16.65 4.66
C ASP A 26 5.21 -15.59 3.54
N VAL A 27 4.10 -14.86 3.46
CA VAL A 27 3.84 -13.87 2.40
C VAL A 27 3.31 -12.59 2.99
N LEU A 28 3.95 -11.47 2.65
CA LEU A 28 3.54 -10.13 3.04
C LEU A 28 2.92 -9.37 1.85
N ALA A 29 1.66 -8.97 1.99
CA ALA A 29 0.97 -8.12 1.01
C ALA A 29 1.18 -6.63 1.30
N TRP A 30 1.43 -5.84 0.24
CA TRP A 30 1.56 -4.38 0.28
C TRP A 30 2.44 -3.86 1.44
N PRO A 31 3.76 -4.09 1.40
CA PRO A 31 4.68 -3.48 2.35
C PRO A 31 4.64 -1.96 2.22
N ALA A 32 4.94 -1.24 3.30
CA ALA A 32 5.08 0.21 3.23
C ALA A 32 6.32 0.57 2.39
N ALA A 33 6.27 1.71 1.69
CA ALA A 33 7.37 2.16 0.83
C ALA A 33 8.71 2.28 1.60
N SER A 34 8.67 2.75 2.85
CA SER A 34 9.85 2.86 3.73
C SER A 34 10.48 1.52 4.10
N GLN A 35 9.76 0.41 3.92
CA GLN A 35 10.22 -0.94 4.27
C GLN A 35 10.88 -1.67 3.09
N LEU A 36 10.79 -1.12 1.87
CA LEU A 36 11.28 -1.79 0.66
C LEU A 36 12.79 -2.02 0.68
N THR A 37 13.57 -1.10 1.25
CA THR A 37 15.03 -1.24 1.38
C THR A 37 15.38 -2.44 2.27
N ILE A 38 14.75 -2.55 3.44
CA ILE A 38 14.96 -3.67 4.38
C ILE A 38 14.61 -5.01 3.72
N LEU A 39 13.48 -5.06 2.99
CA LEU A 39 13.04 -6.26 2.28
C LEU A 39 13.93 -6.65 1.11
N ARG A 40 14.60 -5.66 0.48
CA ARG A 40 15.52 -5.88 -0.64
C ARG A 40 16.89 -6.38 -0.16
N ASP A 41 17.32 -5.93 1.02
CA ASP A 41 18.66 -6.21 1.54
C ASP A 41 18.72 -7.54 2.33
N ASP A 42 17.58 -8.11 2.76
CA ASP A 42 17.54 -9.43 3.41
C ASP A 42 17.66 -10.56 2.38
N PRO A 43 18.77 -11.34 2.39
CA PRO A 43 19.00 -12.41 1.40
C PRO A 43 18.04 -13.61 1.55
N ARG A 44 17.28 -13.70 2.64
CA ARG A 44 16.30 -14.77 2.87
C ARG A 44 14.98 -14.50 2.18
N LEU A 45 14.76 -13.27 1.70
CA LEU A 45 13.48 -12.82 1.15
C LEU A 45 13.53 -12.65 -0.36
N ARG A 46 12.38 -12.89 -1.00
CA ARG A 46 12.19 -12.64 -2.43
C ARG A 46 11.19 -11.50 -2.63
N LEU A 47 11.70 -10.30 -2.95
CA LEU A 47 10.86 -9.18 -3.31
C LEU A 47 10.35 -9.31 -4.75
N THR A 48 9.03 -9.30 -4.93
CA THR A 48 8.40 -9.30 -6.27
C THR A 48 7.86 -7.90 -6.56
N LEU A 49 8.51 -7.18 -7.47
CA LEU A 49 8.03 -5.89 -7.98
C LEU A 49 7.50 -6.08 -9.40
N ARG A 50 6.27 -5.63 -9.62
CA ARG A 50 5.65 -5.57 -10.95
C ARG A 50 4.92 -4.25 -11.08
N PRO A 51 5.03 -3.55 -12.22
CA PRO A 51 4.16 -2.42 -12.51
C PRO A 51 2.70 -2.83 -12.31
N GLY A 52 2.00 -2.13 -11.41
CA GLY A 52 0.59 -2.37 -11.16
C GLY A 52 -0.26 -1.74 -12.25
N MET A 53 -1.35 -2.38 -12.63
CA MET A 53 -2.40 -1.76 -13.43
C MET A 53 -3.36 -1.01 -12.51
N ASN A 54 -2.84 -0.04 -11.76
CA ASN A 54 -3.61 0.79 -10.83
C ASN A 54 -3.48 2.27 -11.20
N ILE A 55 -4.50 3.06 -10.84
CA ILE A 55 -4.51 4.52 -10.97
C ILE A 55 -4.89 5.13 -9.63
N ALA A 56 -4.12 6.12 -9.19
CA ALA A 56 -4.46 6.93 -8.04
C ALA A 56 -4.96 8.29 -8.53
N TYR A 57 -6.10 8.74 -8.01
CA TYR A 57 -6.66 10.05 -8.31
C TYR A 57 -7.30 10.66 -7.06
N LEU A 58 -7.27 11.99 -6.98
CA LEU A 58 -8.02 12.72 -5.97
C LEU A 58 -9.41 13.03 -6.52
N ALA A 59 -10.43 12.40 -5.95
CA ALA A 59 -11.82 12.67 -6.30
C ALA A 59 -12.33 13.88 -5.49
N PHE A 60 -12.79 14.91 -6.18
CA PHE A 60 -13.43 16.06 -5.55
C PHE A 60 -14.94 15.87 -5.50
N ASN A 61 -15.56 16.19 -4.36
CA ASN A 61 -17.01 16.26 -4.28
C ASN A 61 -17.49 17.50 -5.06
N THR A 62 -18.09 17.28 -6.23
CA THR A 62 -18.55 18.34 -7.13
C THR A 62 -19.84 19.03 -6.68
N ASP A 63 -20.51 18.52 -5.63
CA ASP A 63 -21.76 19.08 -5.12
C ASP A 63 -21.52 20.00 -3.91
N LYS A 64 -20.33 19.95 -3.31
CA LYS A 64 -20.00 20.76 -2.13
C LYS A 64 -19.13 21.97 -2.51
N PRO A 65 -19.57 23.20 -2.18
CA PRO A 65 -18.69 24.37 -2.23
C PRO A 65 -17.46 24.19 -1.32
N PRO A 66 -16.25 24.64 -1.73
CA PRO A 66 -15.92 25.33 -2.97
C PRO A 66 -15.55 24.40 -4.15
N LEU A 67 -15.55 23.09 -3.94
CA LEU A 67 -15.09 22.08 -4.90
C LEU A 67 -16.05 21.87 -6.08
N ASN A 68 -17.27 22.42 -5.99
CA ASN A 68 -18.21 22.52 -7.10
C ASN A 68 -17.69 23.41 -8.25
N ASN A 69 -16.86 24.42 -7.96
CA ASN A 69 -16.28 25.30 -8.97
C ASN A 69 -15.11 24.61 -9.72
N PRO A 70 -15.21 24.42 -11.05
CA PRO A 70 -14.12 23.85 -11.85
C PRO A 70 -12.80 24.61 -11.72
N ALA A 71 -12.84 25.96 -11.63
CA ALA A 71 -11.64 26.78 -11.50
C ALA A 71 -10.88 26.45 -10.21
N ILE A 72 -11.59 26.16 -9.11
CA ILE A 72 -10.98 25.79 -7.82
C ILE A 72 -10.36 24.40 -7.90
N ARG A 73 -11.02 23.45 -8.59
CA ARG A 73 -10.43 22.12 -8.84
C ARG A 73 -9.18 22.19 -9.73
N HIS A 74 -9.18 23.06 -10.75
CA HIS A 74 -8.00 23.29 -11.59
C HIS A 74 -6.87 23.94 -10.80
N ALA A 75 -7.18 24.92 -9.95
CA ALA A 75 -6.19 25.54 -9.07
C ALA A 75 -5.58 24.53 -8.10
N LEU A 76 -6.38 23.64 -7.50
CA LEU A 76 -5.89 22.56 -6.62
C LEU A 76 -5.04 21.53 -7.36
N ARG A 77 -5.34 21.24 -8.64
CA ARG A 77 -4.47 20.41 -9.47
C ARG A 77 -3.14 21.10 -9.76
N ALA A 78 -3.15 22.39 -10.07
CA ALA A 78 -1.98 23.15 -10.51
C ALA A 78 -1.09 23.65 -9.36
N GLY A 79 -1.57 23.61 -8.11
CA GLY A 79 -0.83 24.02 -6.91
C GLY A 79 0.14 22.96 -6.35
N HIS A 80 0.47 21.93 -7.13
CA HIS A 80 1.52 20.94 -6.84
C HIS A 80 2.77 21.23 -7.66
#